data_AF-A0A2D0IYI3-F1
#
_entry.id   AF-A0A2D0IYI3-F1
#
_cell.length_a   1.000
_cell.length_b   1.000
_cell.length_c   1.000
_cell.angle_alpha   90.00
_cell.angle_beta   90.00
_cell.angle_gamma   90.00
#
_symmetry.space_group_name_H-M   'P 1'
#
loop_
_entity.id
_entity.type
_entity.pdbx_description
1 polymer ?
#
loop_
_entity_poly.entity_id
_entity_poly.type
_entity_poly.pdbx_seq_one_letter_code
_entity_poly.pdbx_strand_id
1 'polypeptide(L)'
;MQCQGKLILFRGNKVHWQKERWKMTQPPWLSRYGIMLTLRAFEQTESFCLPSNIRLWVASDSVSVEAWRSFSQIMRSTELWKEKVKAERS
;
A
#
# COMPACT_ATOMS: atom_id res chain seq x y z
N MET A 1 -20.01 -8.07 1.10
CA MET A 1 -18.80 -7.47 0.50
C MET A 1 -17.61 -7.75 1.42
N GLN A 2 -16.76 -8.72 1.08
CA GLN A 2 -15.58 -9.05 1.87
C GLN A 2 -14.42 -8.14 1.43
N CYS A 3 -14.25 -7.01 2.11
CA CYS A 3 -13.08 -6.12 1.94
C CYS A 3 -11.89 -6.60 2.79
N GLN A 4 -11.85 -7.87 3.16
CA GLN A 4 -10.78 -8.49 3.92
C GLN A 4 -9.86 -9.22 2.95
N GLY A 5 -8.57 -8.89 3.01
CA GLY A 5 -7.57 -9.43 2.11
C GLY A 5 -6.19 -9.35 2.75
N LYS A 6 -5.27 -10.17 2.24
CA LYS A 6 -3.88 -10.15 2.70
C LYS A 6 -3.12 -9.09 1.91
N LEU A 7 -2.68 -8.04 2.62
CA LEU A 7 -1.76 -7.04 2.09
C LEU A 7 -0.33 -7.52 2.30
N ILE A 8 0.43 -7.69 1.23
CA ILE A 8 1.85 -8.05 1.31
C ILE A 8 2.67 -6.89 0.79
N LEU A 9 3.48 -6.29 1.66
CA LEU A 9 4.44 -5.26 1.27
C LEU A 9 5.72 -5.93 0.74
N PHE A 10 6.15 -5.49 -0.44
CA PHE A 10 7.43 -5.84 -1.02
C PHE A 10 8.38 -4.63 -0.94
N ARG A 11 9.69 -4.90 -0.96
CA ARG A 11 10.71 -3.85 -1.03
C ARG A 11 10.53 -3.00 -2.30
N GLY A 12 10.73 -1.69 -2.19
CA GLY A 12 10.67 -0.75 -3.33
C GLY A 12 9.27 -0.31 -3.75
N ASN A 13 8.39 0.03 -2.80
CA ASN A 13 7.00 0.51 -3.04
C ASN A 13 6.08 -0.45 -3.79
N LYS A 14 6.43 -1.74 -3.83
CA LYS A 14 5.59 -2.76 -4.45
C LYS A 14 4.69 -3.37 -3.38
N VAL A 15 3.44 -3.57 -3.73
CA VAL A 15 2.41 -4.09 -2.83
C VAL A 15 1.66 -5.17 -3.58
N HIS A 16 1.35 -6.26 -2.91
CA HIS A 16 0.48 -7.29 -3.46
C HIS A 16 -0.82 -7.31 -2.66
N TRP A 17 -1.93 -7.11 -3.37
CA TRP A 17 -3.27 -7.02 -2.81
C TRP A 17 -4.23 -7.76 -3.73
N GLN A 18 -5.07 -8.65 -3.16
CA GLN A 18 -6.08 -9.42 -3.90
C GLN A 18 -5.50 -10.22 -5.10
N LYS A 19 -4.28 -10.77 -4.99
CA LYS A 19 -3.54 -11.45 -6.06
C LYS A 19 -2.98 -10.56 -7.17
N GLU A 20 -3.18 -9.25 -7.09
CA GLU A 20 -2.64 -8.28 -8.04
C GLU A 20 -1.45 -7.53 -7.49
N ARG A 21 -0.61 -7.05 -8.42
CA ARG A 21 0.58 -6.26 -8.10
C ARG A 21 0.27 -4.77 -8.26
N TRP A 22 0.45 -4.08 -7.16
CA TRP A 22 0.24 -2.65 -7.01
C TRP A 22 1.56 -1.95 -6.71
N LYS A 23 1.64 -0.68 -7.07
CA LYS A 23 2.75 0.20 -6.74
C LYS A 23 2.23 1.39 -5.94
N MET A 24 2.87 1.66 -4.80
CA MET A 24 2.61 2.87 -4.02
C MET A 24 3.18 4.07 -4.77
N THR A 25 2.30 5.00 -5.15
CA THR A 25 2.67 6.20 -5.93
C THR A 25 2.78 7.44 -5.07
N GLN A 26 2.10 7.47 -3.93
CA GLN A 26 1.99 8.60 -3.02
C GLN A 26 2.16 8.14 -1.57
N PRO A 27 2.74 9.00 -0.69
CA PRO A 27 2.96 8.67 0.72
C PRO A 27 1.67 8.20 1.41
N PRO A 28 1.77 7.29 2.40
CA PRO A 28 0.62 6.80 3.13
C PRO A 28 0.10 7.94 3.99
N TRP A 29 -1.21 8.01 4.11
CA TRP A 29 -1.81 8.89 5.10
C TRP A 29 -1.90 8.11 6.39
N LEU A 30 -1.03 8.43 7.35
CA LEU A 30 -1.08 7.84 8.67
C LEU A 30 -2.10 8.60 9.53
N SER A 31 -3.05 7.85 10.08
CA SER A 31 -4.02 8.32 11.07
C SER A 31 -3.89 7.49 12.35
N ARG A 32 -4.41 8.02 13.45
CA ARG A 32 -4.44 7.34 14.76
C ARG A 32 -5.26 6.04 14.74
N TYR A 33 -6.19 5.90 13.81
CA TYR A 33 -7.12 4.77 13.69
C TYR A 33 -6.84 3.87 12.48
N GLY A 34 -5.90 4.26 11.61
CA GLY A 34 -5.73 3.59 10.34
C GLY A 34 -4.72 4.28 9.44
N ILE A 35 -4.40 3.62 8.33
CA ILE A 35 -3.45 4.11 7.34
C ILE A 35 -4.11 3.98 5.98
N MET A 36 -4.15 5.08 5.22
CA MET A 36 -4.61 5.07 3.85
C MET A 36 -3.43 4.94 2.90
N LEU A 37 -3.49 3.95 2.01
CA LEU A 37 -2.50 3.71 0.97
C LEU A 37 -3.09 4.05 -0.39
N THR A 38 -2.40 4.90 -1.15
CA THR A 38 -2.73 5.14 -2.56
C THR A 38 -1.89 4.17 -3.42
N LEU A 39 -2.57 3.23 -4.05
CA LEU A 39 -1.99 2.15 -4.82
C LEU A 39 -2.36 2.31 -6.29
N ARG A 40 -1.39 2.17 -7.19
CA ARG A 40 -1.60 2.14 -8.64
C ARG A 40 -1.34 0.74 -9.17
N ALA A 41 -2.24 0.20 -9.99
CA ALA A 41 -2.05 -1.11 -10.60
C ALA A 41 -0.78 -1.09 -11.48
N PHE A 42 0.06 -2.12 -11.36
CA PHE A 42 1.26 -2.25 -12.17
C PHE A 42 0.96 -2.95 -13.51
N GLU A 43 0.07 -3.93 -13.47
CA GLU A 43 -0.36 -4.72 -14.63
C GLU A 43 -1.85 -5.03 -14.37
N GLN A 44 -2.76 -4.52 -15.20
CA GLN A 44 -4.18 -4.87 -15.12
C GLN A 44 -4.28 -6.31 -15.62
N THR A 45 -4.16 -7.29 -14.73
CA THR A 45 -4.56 -8.65 -15.06
C THR A 45 -6.07 -8.64 -15.20
N GLU A 46 -6.61 -9.30 -16.22
CA GLU A 46 -8.01 -9.27 -16.70
C GLU A 46 -9.08 -9.72 -15.70
N SER A 47 -8.75 -9.81 -14.41
CA SER A 47 -9.68 -10.07 -13.33
C SER A 47 -10.18 -8.75 -12.75
N PHE A 48 -11.35 -8.35 -13.26
CA PHE A 48 -12.23 -7.30 -12.77
C PHE A 48 -11.80 -5.87 -13.11
N CYS A 49 -12.81 -5.04 -13.41
CA CYS A 49 -12.74 -3.62 -13.79
C CYS A 49 -12.17 -2.72 -12.69
N LEU A 50 -11.01 -3.07 -12.13
CA LEU A 50 -10.41 -2.35 -11.03
C LEU A 50 -9.78 -1.07 -11.58
N PRO A 51 -10.10 0.09 -10.97
CA PRO A 51 -9.58 1.35 -11.43
C PRO A 51 -8.05 1.37 -11.31
N SER A 52 -7.41 2.07 -12.23
CA SER A 52 -5.94 2.12 -12.35
C SER A 52 -5.26 2.65 -11.08
N ASN A 53 -5.98 3.38 -10.22
CA ASN A 53 -5.60 3.70 -8.85
C ASN A 53 -6.70 3.28 -7.88
N ILE A 54 -6.31 2.67 -6.76
CA ILE A 54 -7.17 2.38 -5.62
C ILE A 54 -6.63 3.06 -4.37
N ARG A 55 -7.54 3.42 -3.46
CA ARG A 55 -7.20 3.84 -2.10
C ARG A 55 -7.58 2.72 -1.15
N LEU A 56 -6.58 2.15 -0.48
CA LEU A 56 -6.76 1.10 0.50
C LEU A 56 -6.71 1.69 1.90
N TRP A 57 -7.82 1.59 2.65
CA TRP A 57 -7.86 1.94 4.06
C TRP A 57 -7.56 0.71 4.91
N VAL A 58 -6.46 0.75 5.65
CA VAL A 58 -6.10 -0.28 6.63
C VAL A 58 -6.52 0.23 8.00
N ALA A 59 -7.56 -0.35 8.58
CA ALA A 59 -8.03 0.00 9.91
C ALA A 59 -7.17 -0.68 10.98
N SER A 60 -6.79 0.04 12.03
CA SER A 60 -5.94 -0.53 13.09
C SER A 60 -6.62 -1.65 13.87
N ASP A 61 -7.95 -1.66 13.94
CA ASP A 61 -8.74 -2.72 14.60
C ASP A 61 -8.84 -4.01 13.78
N SER A 62 -8.66 -3.91 12.46
CA SER A 62 -8.73 -5.07 11.54
C SER A 62 -7.44 -5.90 11.50
N VAL A 63 -6.40 -5.45 12.21
CA VAL A 63 -5.06 -6.04 12.19
C VAL A 63 -4.59 -6.22 13.64
N SER A 64 -3.92 -7.33 13.95
CA SER A 64 -3.34 -7.54 15.28
C SER A 64 -2.38 -6.39 15.64
N VAL A 65 -2.35 -6.00 16.92
CA VAL A 65 -1.56 -4.85 17.40
C VAL A 65 -0.08 -4.95 17.01
N GLU A 66 0.50 -6.15 17.08
CA GLU A 66 1.91 -6.40 16.69
C GLU A 66 2.15 -6.16 15.20
N ALA A 67 1.28 -6.69 14.35
CA ALA A 67 1.33 -6.49 12.91
C ALA A 67 1.08 -5.02 12.55
N TRP A 68 0.16 -4.34 13.24
CA TRP A 68 -0.08 -2.91 13.10
C TRP A 68 1.15 -2.08 13.47
N ARG A 69 1.82 -2.39 14.58
CA ARG A 69 3.04 -1.69 15.01
C ARG A 69 4.14 -1.83 13.97
N SER A 70 4.43 -3.06 13.55
CA SER A 70 5.42 -3.35 12.51
C SER A 70 5.09 -2.63 11.19
N PHE A 71 3.84 -2.73 10.74
CA PHE A 71 3.35 -2.04 9.55
C PHE A 71 3.47 -0.52 9.66
N SER A 72 3.04 0.07 10.77
CA SER A 72 3.12 1.52 11.02
C SER A 72 4.56 2.02 11.06
N GLN A 73 5.50 1.18 11.51
CA GLN A 73 6.92 1.48 11.54
C GLN A 73 7.51 1.45 10.13
N ILE A 74 7.17 0.43 9.34
CA ILE A 74 7.56 0.34 7.93
C ILE A 74 7.01 1.52 7.14
N MET A 75 5.74 1.87 7.33
CA MET A 75 5.08 3.00 6.65
C MET A 75 5.66 4.36 7.03
N ARG A 76 6.12 4.52 8.28
CA ARG A 76 6.87 5.70 8.73
C ARG A 76 8.30 5.73 8.22
N SER A 77 8.89 4.58 7.89
CA SER A 77 10.22 4.55 7.30
C SER A 77 10.17 5.17 5.91
N THR A 78 10.65 6.42 5.83
CA THR A 78 10.68 7.25 4.63
C THR A 78 11.45 6.63 3.45
N GLU A 79 12.18 5.54 3.71
CA GLU A 79 12.99 4.80 2.73
C GLU A 79 12.18 4.24 1.57
N LEU A 80 10.89 3.94 1.79
CA LEU A 80 9.99 3.47 0.75
C LEU A 80 9.85 4.53 -0.38
N TRP A 81 9.77 5.81 -0.06
CA TRP A 81 9.39 6.88 -1.01
C TRP A 81 10.58 7.53 -1.74
N LYS A 82 11.79 7.34 -1.22
CA LYS A 82 12.99 8.04 -1.71
C LYS A 82 13.41 7.63 -3.12
N GLU A 83 13.07 6.41 -3.54
CA GLU A 83 13.47 5.89 -4.85
C GLU A 83 12.85 6.66 -6.03
N LYS A 84 11.66 7.26 -5.83
CA LYS A 84 10.97 8.03 -6.88
C LYS A 84 11.54 9.43 -7.08
N VAL A 85 12.00 10.07 -6.00
CA VAL A 85 12.55 11.45 -6.05
C VAL A 85 13.86 11.49 -6.87
N LYS A 86 14.56 10.36 -6.99
CA LYS A 86 15.79 10.26 -7.80
C LYS A 86 15.51 10.07 -9.29
N ALA A 87 14.40 9.44 -9.66
CA ALA A 87 14.07 9.13 -11.06
C ALA A 87 13.47 10.32 -11.84
N GLU A 88 12.99 11.36 -11.15
CA GLU A 88 12.39 12.56 -11.77
C GLU A 88 13.39 13.74 -11.89
N ARG A 89 14.69 13.48 -11.62
CA ARG A 89 15.79 14.46 -11.64
C ARG A 89 16.96 14.04 -12.55
N SER A 90 16.78 13.11 -13.49
CA SER A 90 17.81 12.70 -14.45
C SER A 90 17.29 12.84 -15.88
#